data_AF-A0A3C0IMR0-F1
#
_entry.id   AF-A0A3C0IMR0-F1
#
_cell.length_a   1.000
_cell.length_b   1.000
_cell.length_c   1.000
_cell.angle_alpha   90.00
_cell.angle_beta   90.00
_cell.angle_gamma   90.00
#
_symmetry.space_group_name_H-M   'P 1'
#
loop_
_entity.id
_entity.type
_entity.pdbx_description
1 polymer ?
#
loop_
_entity_poly.entity_id
_entity_poly.type
_entity_poly.pdbx_seq_one_letter_code
_entity_poly.pdbx_strand_id
1 'polypeptide(L)' 'MLQHVTENMFDLIALTNIQGYFTFLSSSNKVLGYKIDELVGKHCLDLVHPDDKAS' A
#
# COMPACT_ATOMS: atom_id res chain seq x y z
N MET A 1 7.67 -21.92 -2.69
CA MET A 1 8.78 -21.08 -2.21
C MET A 1 8.46 -19.58 -2.24
N LEU A 2 7.86 -19.03 -3.31
CA LEU A 2 7.47 -17.60 -3.34
C LEU A 2 6.46 -17.19 -2.25
N GLN A 3 5.47 -18.05 -1.93
CA GLN A 3 4.47 -17.75 -0.88
C GLN A 3 5.08 -17.47 0.50
N HIS A 4 6.15 -18.18 0.89
CA HIS A 4 6.75 -18.03 2.23
C HIS A 4 7.54 -16.73 2.40
N VAL A 5 8.04 -16.14 1.32
CA VAL A 5 8.78 -14.86 1.39
C VAL A 5 7.80 -13.70 1.46
N THR A 6 6.69 -13.77 0.73
CA THR A 6 5.64 -12.75 0.76
C THR A 6 4.85 -12.71 2.07
N GLU A 7 4.71 -13.83 2.79
CA GLU A 7 4.01 -13.85 4.08
C GLU A 7 4.87 -13.38 5.26
N ASN A 8 6.20 -13.32 5.10
CA ASN A 8 7.14 -12.88 6.13
C ASN A 8 7.76 -11.50 5.86
N MET A 9 7.50 -10.91 4.70
CA MET A 9 7.87 -9.52 4.46
C MET A 9 6.82 -8.61 5.10
N PHE A 10 7.31 -7.66 5.89
CA PHE A 10 6.53 -6.53 6.37
C PHE A 10 6.23 -5.51 5.25
N ASP A 11 6.45 -5.86 3.98
CA ASP A 11 6.25 -4.95 2.87
C ASP A 11 4.78 -4.96 2.40
N LEU A 12 4.25 -3.77 2.11
CA LEU A 12 2.99 -3.62 1.39
C LEU A 12 3.29 -3.64 -0.11
N ILE A 13 2.65 -4.56 -0.84
CA ILE A 13 2.63 -4.53 -2.29
C ILE A 13 1.31 -3.88 -2.71
N ALA A 14 1.39 -2.79 -3.47
CA ALA A 14 0.23 -2.07 -3.98
C ALA A 14 0.34 -1.82 -5.48
N LEU A 15 -0.79 -1.86 -6.17
CA LEU A 15 -0.94 -1.41 -7.55
C LEU A 15 -1.77 -0.13 -7.57
N THR A 16 -1.36 0.80 -8.41
CA THR A 16 -2.08 2.05 -8.66
C THR A 16 -2.44 2.17 -10.13
N ASN A 17 -3.48 2.96 -10.43
CA ASN A 17 -3.70 3.42 -11.79
C ASN A 17 -2.69 4.51 -12.16
N ILE A 18 -2.72 4.96 -13.42
CA ILE A 18 -1.80 6.00 -13.92
C ILE A 18 -1.94 7.34 -13.18
N GLN A 19 -3.05 7.55 -12.47
CA GLN A 19 -3.31 8.75 -11.67
C GLN A 19 -2.95 8.55 -10.18
N GLY A 20 -2.33 7.42 -9.79
CA GLY A 20 -1.87 7.20 -8.41
C GLY A 20 -2.91 6.66 -7.44
N TYR A 21 -4.10 6.28 -7.89
CA TYR A 21 -5.13 5.69 -7.02
C TYR A 21 -4.93 4.18 -6.87
N PHE A 22 -5.03 3.67 -5.64
CA PHE A 22 -4.90 2.24 -5.36
C PHE A 22 -5.98 1.42 -6.05
N THR A 23 -5.56 0.46 -6.87
CA THR A 23 -6.42 -0.52 -7.55
C THR A 23 -6.35 -1.90 -6.92
N PHE A 24 -5.24 -2.22 -6.24
CA PHE A 24 -5.05 -3.46 -5.51
C PHE A 24 -4.01 -3.26 -4.40
N LEU A 25 -4.21 -3.94 -3.27
CA LEU A 25 -3.28 -3.98 -2.16
C LEU A 25 -3.15 -5.44 -1.69
N SER A 26 -1.93 -5.89 -1.43
CA SER A 26 -1.68 -7.19 -0.79
C SER A 26 -2.20 -7.18 0.65
N SER A 27 -2.52 -8.35 1.19
CA SER A 27 -2.96 -8.53 2.58
C SER A 27 -1.78 -8.38 3.54
N SER A 28 -1.22 -7.18 3.62
CA SER A 28 -0.18 -6.75 4.58
C SER A 28 -0.79 -5.86 5.68
N ASN A 29 -2.07 -6.06 5.96
CA ASN A 29 -2.89 -5.34 6.95
C ASN A 29 -2.30 -5.33 8.36
N LYS A 30 -1.38 -6.26 8.69
CA LYS A 30 -0.65 -6.23 9.96
C LYS A 30 0.41 -5.13 10.07
N VAL A 31 0.91 -4.61 8.96
CA VAL A 31 2.05 -3.69 8.95
C VAL A 31 1.60 -2.25 9.11
N LEU A 32 0.57 -1.85 8.36
CA LEU A 32 0.18 -0.45 8.26
C LEU A 32 -0.90 -0.03 9.26
N GLY A 33 -1.59 -0.99 9.89
CA GLY A 33 -2.68 -0.71 10.83
C GLY A 33 -3.98 -0.22 10.18
N TYR A 34 -4.01 -0.03 8.86
CA TYR A 34 -5.21 0.33 8.10
C TYR A 34 -5.96 -0.90 7.58
N LYS A 35 -7.28 -0.81 7.48
CA LYS A 35 -8.07 -1.79 6.73
C LYS A 35 -7.85 -1.57 5.23
N ILE A 36 -7.54 -2.64 4.51
CA ILE A 36 -7.29 -2.60 3.06
C ILE A 36 -8.47 -1.97 2.31
N ASP A 37 -9.69 -2.28 2.71
CA ASP A 37 -10.92 -1.72 2.12
C ASP A 37 -11.03 -0.20 2.23
N GLU A 38 -10.36 0.43 3.20
CA GLU A 38 -10.34 1.89 3.35
C GLU A 38 -9.28 2.57 2.48
N LEU A 39 -8.35 1.79 1.94
CA LEU A 39 -7.23 2.27 1.12
C LEU A 39 -7.50 2.14 -0.37
N VAL A 40 -8.31 1.17 -0.81
CA VAL A 40 -8.70 1.04 -2.22
C VAL A 40 -9.42 2.32 -2.68
N GLY A 41 -8.96 2.91 -3.78
CA GLY A 41 -9.49 4.17 -4.31
C GLY A 41 -8.97 5.44 -3.64
N LYS A 42 -8.11 5.37 -2.61
CA LYS A 42 -7.35 6.54 -2.14
C LYS A 42 -6.15 6.81 -3.03
N HIS A 43 -5.72 8.07 -3.09
CA HIS A 43 -4.51 8.44 -3.79
C HIS A 43 -3.29 8.08 -2.92
N CYS A 44 -2.28 7.45 -3.50
CA CYS A 44 -1.12 6.95 -2.74
C CYS A 44 -0.37 8.06 -1.98
N LEU A 45 -0.25 9.25 -2.57
CA LEU A 45 0.39 10.41 -1.93
C LEU A 45 -0.40 10.99 -0.75
N ASP A 46 -1.66 10.62 -0.54
CA ASP A 46 -2.41 11.04 0.65
C ASP A 46 -1.88 10.35 1.92
N LEU A 47 -1.26 9.19 1.76
CA LEU A 47 -0.65 8.42 2.85
C LEU A 47 0.81 8.81 3.11
N VAL A 48 1.44 9.55 2.20
CA VAL A 48 2.82 10.03 2.35
C VAL A 48 2.84 11.21 3.31
N HIS A 49 3.84 11.25 4.19
CA HIS A 49 4.03 12.38 5.10
C HIS A 49 4.16 13.69 4.30
N PRO A 50 3.53 14.81 4.71
CA PRO A 50 3.53 16.06 3.94
C PRO A 50 4.92 16.56 3.55
N ASP A 51 5.91 16.39 4.44
CA ASP A 51 7.29 16.83 4.20
C ASP A 51 7.99 16.06 3.06
N ASP A 52 7.52 14.85 2.76
CA ASP A 52 8.11 13.97 1.74
C ASP A 52 7.43 14.09 0.36
N LYS A 53 6.34 14.86 0.24
CA LYS A 53 5.57 14.98 -1.03
C LYS A 53 6.28 15.81 -2.11
N ALA A 54 7.35 16.52 -1.76
CA ALA A 54 7.97 17.56 -2.59
C ALA A 54 9.45 17.32 -2.93
N SER A 55 9.98 16.10 -2.74
CA SER A 55 11.32 15.73 -3.23
C SER A 55 11.32 15.31 -4.70
#